data_AF-A0A925MDK5-F1
#
_entry.id   AF-A0A925MDK5-F1
#
_cell.length_a   1.000
_cell.length_b   1.000
_cell.length_c   1.000
_cell.angle_alpha   90.00
_cell.angle_beta   90.00
_cell.angle_gamma   90.00
#
_symmetry.space_group_name_H-M   'P 1'
#
loop_
_entity.id
_entity.type
_entity.pdbx_description
1 polymer ?
#
loop_
_entity_poly.entity_id
_entity_poly.type
_entity_poly.pdbx_seq_one_letter_code
_entity_poly.pdbx_strand_id
1 'polypeptide(L)'
;QVDAAIDSPGDGLADIATFTAVATTIRVGEATQATVTLTRGASSAGQNLILDPENLAILDAPNALVFAAGETTKTFDVLGKQPAPLTSLTASSGTNSKTLTFTVLAP
;
A
#
# COMPACT_ATOMS: atom_id res chain seq x y z
N GLN A 1 29.22 -5.50 31.97
CA GLN A 1 28.37 -4.69 31.08
C GLN A 1 28.93 -4.87 29.68
N VAL A 2 28.35 -5.79 28.91
CA VAL A 2 28.70 -5.96 27.49
C VAL A 2 27.63 -5.25 26.70
N ASP A 3 27.91 -3.97 26.43
CA ASP A 3 27.25 -3.19 25.39
C ASP A 3 27.62 -3.83 24.05
N ALA A 4 26.70 -4.60 23.51
CA ALA A 4 26.69 -5.01 22.11
C ALA A 4 25.24 -4.94 21.63
N ALA A 5 24.70 -3.73 21.60
CA ALA A 5 23.69 -3.41 20.61
C ALA A 5 24.37 -3.59 19.25
N ILE A 6 24.32 -4.81 18.71
CA ILE A 6 24.55 -5.03 17.29
C ILE A 6 23.35 -4.36 16.61
N ASP A 7 23.53 -3.08 16.32
CA ASP A 7 22.86 -2.39 15.24
C ASP A 7 22.98 -3.30 14.02
N SER A 8 21.88 -3.98 13.69
CA SER A 8 21.84 -4.93 12.59
C SER A 8 22.07 -4.15 11.30
N PRO A 9 23.15 -4.41 10.54
CA PRO A 9 23.38 -3.71 9.31
C PRO A 9 22.36 -4.18 8.27
N GLY A 10 21.34 -3.35 8.01
CA GLY A 10 20.77 -3.23 6.67
C GLY A 10 19.76 -4.28 6.17
N ASP A 11 19.19 -5.15 7.01
CA ASP A 11 18.06 -6.04 6.60
C ASP A 11 16.69 -5.46 6.98
N GLY A 12 16.60 -4.13 7.10
CA GLY A 12 15.34 -3.45 7.36
C GLY A 12 14.40 -3.54 6.15
N LEU A 13 13.10 -3.67 6.40
CA LEU A 13 12.08 -3.49 5.36
C LEU A 13 12.30 -2.13 4.69
N ALA A 14 12.11 -2.07 3.37
CA ALA A 14 12.13 -0.84 2.62
C ALA A 14 10.88 -0.02 2.94
N ASP A 15 11.07 1.27 3.21
CA ASP A 15 9.97 2.19 3.48
C ASP A 15 9.14 2.43 2.22
N ILE A 16 7.89 2.84 2.41
CA ILE A 16 7.03 3.25 1.29
C ILE A 16 7.47 4.65 0.83
N ALA A 17 8.00 4.76 -0.38
CA ALA A 17 8.37 6.04 -0.99
C ALA A 17 7.14 6.79 -1.50
N THR A 18 6.29 6.11 -2.28
CA THR A 18 5.07 6.68 -2.84
C THR A 18 3.93 5.68 -2.83
N PHE A 19 2.72 6.20 -2.65
CA PHE A 19 1.49 5.47 -2.87
C PHE A 19 0.57 6.38 -3.69
N THR A 20 0.29 5.99 -4.93
CA THR A 20 -0.48 6.80 -5.90
C THR A 20 -1.52 5.95 -6.60
N ALA A 21 -2.53 6.58 -7.21
CA ALA A 21 -3.51 5.92 -8.07
C ALA A 21 -3.71 6.72 -9.35
N VAL A 22 -4.09 6.04 -10.43
CA VAL A 22 -4.42 6.68 -11.71
C VAL A 22 -5.58 7.67 -11.54
N ALA A 23 -6.61 7.27 -10.81
CA ALA A 23 -7.70 8.13 -10.39
C ALA A 23 -7.99 7.91 -8.90
N THR A 24 -8.28 8.99 -8.18
CA THR A 24 -8.82 8.95 -6.81
C THR A 24 -10.32 9.22 -6.77
N THR A 25 -10.92 9.56 -7.91
CA THR A 25 -12.37 9.66 -8.07
C THR A 25 -12.83 8.58 -9.03
N ILE A 26 -13.55 7.59 -8.52
CA ILE A 26 -14.06 6.45 -9.28
C ILE A 26 -15.58 6.35 -9.11
N ARG A 27 -16.27 5.63 -10.00
CA ARG A 27 -17.69 5.30 -9.84
C ARG A 27 -17.84 3.91 -9.24
N VAL A 28 -19.00 3.63 -8.67
CA VAL A 28 -19.36 2.25 -8.30
C VAL A 28 -19.28 1.35 -9.53
N GLY A 29 -18.55 0.24 -9.40
CA GLY A 29 -18.28 -0.73 -10.46
C GLY A 29 -17.01 -0.46 -11.27
N GLU A 30 -16.41 0.73 -11.14
CA GLU A 30 -15.16 1.08 -11.81
C GLU A 30 -13.94 0.74 -10.94
N ALA A 31 -12.88 0.27 -11.58
CA ALA A 31 -11.60 0.04 -10.96
C ALA A 31 -10.58 1.11 -11.38
N THR A 32 -9.68 1.46 -10.47
CA THR A 32 -8.50 2.27 -10.75
C THR A 32 -7.25 1.52 -10.34
N GLN A 33 -6.19 1.67 -11.13
CA GLN A 33 -4.90 1.10 -10.76
C GLN A 33 -4.21 1.99 -9.72
N ALA A 34 -3.79 1.38 -8.62
CA ALA A 34 -2.94 1.96 -7.60
C ALA A 34 -1.53 1.41 -7.71
N THR A 35 -0.53 2.25 -7.40
CA THR A 35 0.90 1.92 -7.46
C THR A 35 1.54 2.25 -6.13
N VAL A 36 2.25 1.27 -5.57
CA VAL A 36 3.13 1.45 -4.42
C VAL A 36 4.56 1.35 -4.88
N THR A 37 5.39 2.31 -4.48
CA THR A 37 6.84 2.31 -4.70
C THR A 37 7.56 2.39 -3.36
N LEU A 38 8.58 1.56 -3.20
CA LEU A 38 9.46 1.50 -2.05
C LEU A 38 10.69 2.40 -2.24
N THR A 39 11.30 2.85 -1.14
CA THR A 39 12.51 3.71 -1.18
C THR A 39 13.75 2.98 -1.70
N ARG A 40 13.77 1.65 -1.59
CA ARG A 40 14.77 0.74 -2.13
C ARG A 40 14.11 -0.60 -2.49
N GLY A 41 14.83 -1.48 -3.16
CA GLY A 41 14.34 -2.84 -3.43
C GLY A 41 14.04 -3.58 -2.13
N ALA A 42 13.00 -4.40 -2.12
CA ALA A 42 12.69 -5.28 -1.00
C ALA A 42 13.90 -6.16 -0.64
N SER A 43 13.99 -6.56 0.63
CA SER A 43 15.12 -7.35 1.15
C SER A 43 15.25 -8.70 0.42
N SER A 44 16.36 -9.40 0.64
CA SER A 44 16.63 -10.70 0.02
C SER A 44 15.57 -11.78 0.33
N ALA A 45 14.85 -11.62 1.46
CA ALA A 45 13.73 -12.47 1.85
C ALA A 45 12.38 -12.05 1.24
N GLY A 46 12.34 -10.94 0.50
CA GLY A 46 11.12 -10.28 0.06
C GLY A 46 10.48 -9.43 1.16
N GLN A 47 9.39 -8.74 0.82
CA GLN A 47 8.70 -7.83 1.72
C GLN A 47 7.19 -7.91 1.55
N ASN A 48 6.48 -8.01 2.68
CA ASN A 48 5.02 -7.89 2.68
C ASN A 48 4.61 -6.46 3.03
N LEU A 49 3.66 -5.93 2.27
CA LEU A 49 3.00 -4.67 2.51
C LEU A 49 1.56 -4.97 2.93
N ILE A 50 1.09 -4.41 4.04
CA ILE A 50 -0.31 -4.54 4.44
C ILE A 50 -1.08 -3.40 3.80
N LEU A 51 -2.21 -3.73 3.18
CA LEU A 51 -3.16 -2.78 2.63
C LEU A 51 -4.45 -2.85 3.43
N ASP A 52 -4.82 -1.72 4.02
CA ASP A 52 -5.97 -1.58 4.90
C ASP A 52 -6.92 -0.52 4.35
N PRO A 53 -7.98 -0.93 3.63
CA PRO A 53 -9.07 -0.03 3.29
C PRO A 53 -9.89 0.28 4.54
N GLU A 54 -10.16 1.55 4.78
CA GLU A 54 -10.98 2.04 5.89
C GLU A 54 -12.36 1.35 5.94
N ASN A 55 -12.92 1.03 4.78
CA ASN A 55 -14.18 0.31 4.68
C ASN A 55 -14.24 -0.60 3.43
N LEU A 56 -14.14 -1.92 3.66
CA LEU A 56 -14.24 -2.98 2.64
C LEU A 56 -15.60 -3.07 1.92
N ALA A 57 -16.65 -2.43 2.46
CA ALA A 57 -17.93 -2.31 1.79
C ALA A 57 -17.92 -1.21 0.71
N ILE A 58 -17.02 -0.22 0.83
CA ILE A 58 -16.90 0.92 -0.08
C ILE A 58 -15.81 0.68 -1.13
N LEU A 59 -14.64 0.18 -0.72
CA LEU A 59 -13.53 -0.15 -1.62
C LEU A 59 -13.19 -1.63 -1.55
N ASP A 60 -12.94 -2.24 -2.70
CA ASP A 60 -12.23 -3.52 -2.80
C ASP A 60 -10.77 -3.24 -3.16
N ALA A 61 -9.85 -3.79 -2.38
CA ALA A 61 -8.43 -3.80 -2.65
C ALA A 61 -7.84 -5.10 -2.11
N PRO A 62 -6.70 -5.59 -2.64
CA PRO A 62 -5.96 -6.66 -1.99
C PRO A 62 -5.62 -6.26 -0.56
N ASN A 63 -5.61 -7.24 0.35
CA ASN A 63 -5.26 -7.03 1.77
C ASN A 63 -3.75 -6.88 2.00
N ALA A 64 -2.95 -7.33 1.03
CA ALA A 64 -1.50 -7.27 1.11
C ALA A 64 -0.87 -7.30 -0.28
N LEU A 65 0.34 -6.73 -0.40
CA LEU A 65 1.19 -6.84 -1.57
C LEU A 65 2.50 -7.51 -1.18
N VAL A 66 2.90 -8.52 -1.94
CA VAL A 66 4.16 -9.22 -1.74
C VAL A 66 5.17 -8.73 -2.78
N PHE A 67 6.22 -8.06 -2.32
CA PHE A 67 7.36 -7.66 -3.13
C PHE A 67 8.40 -8.76 -3.12
N ALA A 68 8.79 -9.22 -4.31
CA ALA A 68 9.91 -10.15 -4.45
C ALA A 68 11.24 -9.45 -4.13
N ALA A 69 12.28 -10.21 -3.83
CA ALA A 69 13.60 -9.65 -3.52
C ALA A 69 14.08 -8.69 -4.62
N GLY A 70 14.51 -7.50 -4.22
CA GLY A 70 14.97 -6.43 -5.11
C GLY A 70 13.85 -5.65 -5.84
N GLU A 71 12.58 -6.06 -5.71
CA GLU A 71 11.46 -5.35 -6.34
C GLU A 71 11.16 -4.05 -5.59
N THR A 72 10.92 -2.97 -6.34
CA THR A 72 10.66 -1.63 -5.79
C THR A 72 9.24 -1.16 -5.99
N THR A 73 8.52 -1.70 -6.97
CA THR A 73 7.21 -1.18 -7.38
C THR A 73 6.22 -2.31 -7.60
N LYS A 74 4.99 -2.12 -7.08
CA LYS A 74 3.84 -2.98 -7.34
C LYS A 74 2.65 -2.15 -7.75
N THR A 75 1.86 -2.70 -8.66
CA THR A 75 0.56 -2.18 -9.08
C THR A 75 -0.53 -3.16 -8.70
N PHE A 76 -1.71 -2.63 -8.36
CA PHE A 76 -2.90 -3.42 -8.07
C PHE A 76 -4.15 -2.60 -8.35
N ASP A 77 -5.29 -3.27 -8.46
CA ASP A 77 -6.56 -2.61 -8.73
C ASP A 77 -7.32 -2.30 -7.44
N VAL A 78 -7.97 -1.14 -7.43
CA VAL A 78 -8.89 -0.69 -6.38
C VAL A 78 -10.26 -0.49 -7.03
N LEU A 79 -11.26 -1.23 -6.56
CA LEU A 79 -12.63 -1.22 -7.08
C LEU A 79 -13.55 -0.40 -6.17
N GLY A 80 -14.34 0.51 -6.75
CA GLY A 80 -15.43 1.19 -6.05
C GLY A 80 -16.65 0.27 -5.94
N LYS A 81 -17.10 -0.04 -4.71
CA LYS A 81 -18.25 -0.93 -4.45
C LYS A 81 -19.50 -0.17 -4.03
N GLN A 82 -19.35 0.91 -3.28
CA GLN A 82 -20.46 1.73 -2.80
C GLN A 82 -20.11 3.21 -2.86
N PRO A 83 -21.09 4.10 -3.10
CA PRO A 83 -20.82 5.53 -3.18
C PRO A 83 -20.43 6.07 -1.81
N ALA A 84 -19.37 6.86 -1.78
CA ALA A 84 -18.84 7.50 -0.58
C ALA A 84 -18.15 8.81 -0.95
N PRO A 85 -18.45 9.92 -0.26
CA PRO A 85 -17.81 11.20 -0.54
C PRO A 85 -16.31 11.17 -0.29
N LEU A 86 -15.88 10.36 0.68
CA LEU A 86 -14.48 10.14 1.02
C LEU A 86 -14.33 8.78 1.71
N THR A 87 -13.28 8.05 1.36
CA THR A 87 -12.81 6.85 2.06
C THR A 87 -11.30 6.72 1.86
N SER A 88 -10.61 5.99 2.72
CA SER A 88 -9.16 5.88 2.66
C SER A 88 -8.68 4.43 2.47
N LEU A 89 -7.51 4.30 1.86
CA LEU A 89 -6.75 3.06 1.75
C LEU A 89 -5.36 3.33 2.27
N THR A 90 -4.94 2.60 3.29
CA THR A 90 -3.65 2.77 3.94
C THR A 90 -2.73 1.61 3.58
N ALA A 91 -1.56 1.92 3.06
CA ALA A 91 -0.49 0.98 2.84
C ALA A 91 0.52 1.08 3.99
N SER A 92 0.96 -0.06 4.55
CA SER A 92 1.95 -0.09 5.63
C SER A 92 3.04 -1.13 5.41
N SER A 93 4.27 -0.75 5.76
CA SER A 93 5.46 -1.59 5.79
C SER A 93 6.27 -1.33 7.06
N GLY A 94 6.31 -2.31 7.96
CA GLY A 94 6.96 -2.14 9.26
C GLY A 94 6.38 -0.95 10.02
N THR A 95 7.19 0.06 10.28
CA THR A 95 6.81 1.31 10.97
C THR A 95 6.36 2.43 10.03
N ASN A 96 6.38 2.22 8.72
CA ASN A 96 6.06 3.24 7.72
C ASN A 96 4.69 2.99 7.13
N SER A 97 3.91 4.06 6.95
CA SER A 97 2.62 3.99 6.29
C SER A 97 2.38 5.18 5.37
N LYS A 98 1.57 4.96 4.34
CA LYS A 98 1.03 6.01 3.47
C LYS A 98 -0.44 5.75 3.22
N THR A 99 -1.20 6.82 3.16
CA THR A 99 -2.65 6.75 2.93
C THR A 99 -3.00 7.43 1.63
N LEU A 100 -3.83 6.77 0.84
CA LEU A 100 -4.53 7.34 -0.29
C LEU A 100 -6.00 7.53 0.05
N THR A 101 -6.58 8.63 -0.39
CA THR A 101 -8.01 8.89 -0.25
C THR A 101 -8.71 8.77 -1.60
N PHE A 102 -9.91 8.23 -1.57
CA PHE A 102 -10.77 8.04 -2.73
C PHE A 102 -12.13 8.68 -2.48
N THR A 103 -12.73 9.18 -3.56
CA THR A 103 -14.15 9.51 -3.65
C THR A 103 -14.79 8.50 -4.58
N VAL A 104 -15.86 7.84 -4.11
CA VAL A 104 -16.63 6.90 -4.90
C VAL A 104 -17.97 7.53 -5.25
N LEU A 105 -18.19 7.82 -6.52
CA LEU A 105 -19.42 8.39 -7.04
C LEU A 105 -20.45 7.29 -7.30
N ALA A 106 -21.72 7.67 -7.27
CA ALA A 106 -22.79 6.80 -7.74
C ALA A 106 -22.58 6.42 -9.24
N PRO A 107 -23.19 5.32 -9.71
CA PRO A 107 -23.11 4.88 -11.10
C PRO A 107 -23.41 5.99 -12.12
#